data_AF-A0A060YED3-F1
#
_entry.id   AF-A0A060YED3-F1
#
_cell.length_a   1.000
_cell.length_b   1.000
_cell.length_c   1.000
_cell.angle_alpha   90.00
_cell.angle_beta   90.00
_cell.angle_gamma   90.00
#
_symmetry.space_group_name_H-M   'P 1'
#
loop_
_entity.id
_entity.type
_entity.pdbx_description
1 polymer ?
#
loop_
_entity_poly.entity_id
_entity_poly.type
_entity_poly.pdbx_seq_one_letter_code
_entity_poly.pdbx_strand_id
1 'polypeptide(L)'
;MLFIDLTKLEDVQQPLSDDESKPETDGSSEGNRETTKGAAEEVLGNHNDKKEEAERPHPEIPSPSKPLKGWEEKIHQGEQGKLKNIEPVPKARDELKPKKEGSSEETPQGPCVRELLSKAGLEDHYENKLTLSTVLEINADTTSDEPLTTMQSLPGAFLKKLMMANVNARSVKCLTIDQEVSYYGVDNLDTDTDSSDVINPLDLTTALFLCSDGFLQQEMIQKMSMCQFSVPLLLPNCDTEQITLMLWALRDIVKKFRSSSQMATNAFVEERIVLSDIPMVSFVRLGQSSLSKSQILNKLLSNPQQYHDTFVHHDMECGDVPRQISDGLVEISWYFPCGNRNIDMFTKPVAVANLRGDIRSFETQFSFLCQTSAAVYIFIDDFEEDFKVLEAEITKAEIFLVVNSQRKTYRVDTLKKMITNYSINPTNVIVKKKQNDAEFVKILQSSVGDIIEKICTSWK
;
A
#
# COMPACT_ATOMS: atom_id res chain seq x y z
N MET A 1 -19.98 1.26 -6.19
CA MET A 1 -18.95 1.24 -5.13
C MET A 1 -17.71 0.69 -5.80
N LEU A 2 -16.62 1.45 -5.92
CA LEU A 2 -15.40 0.91 -6.54
C LEU A 2 -14.83 -0.10 -5.54
N PHE A 3 -15.13 -1.37 -5.78
CA PHE A 3 -14.13 -2.40 -5.58
C PHE A 3 -12.89 -1.91 -6.32
N ILE A 4 -11.72 -2.30 -5.86
CA ILE A 4 -10.55 -2.30 -6.75
C ILE A 4 -10.81 -3.43 -7.78
N ASP A 5 -11.83 -3.25 -8.61
CA ASP A 5 -12.00 -3.92 -9.87
C ASP A 5 -11.15 -3.12 -10.84
N LEU A 6 -9.87 -3.48 -10.90
CA LEU A 6 -8.87 -2.76 -11.69
C LEU A 6 -9.11 -2.86 -13.19
N THR A 7 -10.06 -3.69 -13.61
CA THR A 7 -10.53 -3.74 -14.98
C THR A 7 -11.39 -2.52 -15.34
N LYS A 8 -12.06 -1.87 -14.38
CA LYS A 8 -12.87 -0.66 -14.62
C LYS A 8 -12.10 0.66 -14.56
N LEU A 9 -10.82 0.63 -14.19
CA LEU A 9 -9.93 1.79 -14.24
C LEU A 9 -9.20 1.93 -15.59
N GLU A 10 -9.25 0.90 -16.44
CA GLU A 10 -8.75 0.96 -17.82
C GLU A 10 -9.73 1.72 -18.77
N ASP A 11 -11.00 1.91 -18.36
CA ASP A 11 -12.04 2.56 -19.18
C ASP A 11 -11.96 4.11 -19.22
N VAL A 12 -11.02 4.73 -18.51
CA VAL A 12 -10.76 6.20 -18.65
C VAL A 12 -9.86 6.49 -19.86
N GLN A 13 -9.49 5.46 -20.63
CA GLN A 13 -8.65 5.59 -21.81
C GLN A 13 -9.25 4.83 -23.00
N GLN A 14 -10.43 5.25 -23.47
CA GLN A 14 -10.96 4.83 -24.76
C GLN A 14 -11.42 6.03 -25.60
N PRO A 15 -11.08 6.09 -26.91
CA PRO A 15 -11.88 6.79 -27.87
C PRO A 15 -12.99 5.88 -28.43
N LEU A 16 -14.22 6.40 -28.32
CA LEU A 16 -15.40 6.28 -29.20
C LEU A 16 -15.56 5.08 -30.15
N SER A 17 -16.59 4.30 -29.82
CA SER A 17 -17.72 3.73 -30.60
C SER A 17 -17.57 3.12 -32.01
N ASP A 18 -18.43 2.09 -32.19
CA ASP A 18 -19.15 1.60 -33.39
C ASP A 18 -18.84 0.10 -33.65
N ASP A 19 -19.75 -0.82 -34.00
CA ASP A 19 -21.21 -0.93 -34.03
C ASP A 19 -21.51 -2.44 -34.28
N GLU A 20 -22.77 -2.85 -34.17
CA GLU A 20 -23.33 -4.21 -34.21
C GLU A 20 -22.85 -5.20 -35.31
N SER A 21 -22.91 -6.51 -35.01
CA SER A 21 -23.67 -7.50 -35.80
C SER A 21 -23.72 -8.91 -35.19
N LYS A 22 -24.93 -9.48 -35.10
CA LYS A 22 -25.24 -10.92 -34.92
C LYS A 22 -25.10 -11.69 -36.25
N PRO A 23 -25.03 -13.04 -36.23
CA PRO A 23 -26.23 -13.90 -36.43
C PRO A 23 -26.23 -15.17 -35.52
N GLU A 24 -27.35 -15.63 -34.96
CA GLU A 24 -28.36 -16.61 -35.45
C GLU A 24 -27.92 -18.10 -35.64
N THR A 25 -28.44 -18.93 -34.72
CA THR A 25 -29.04 -20.29 -34.78
C THR A 25 -28.61 -21.39 -35.77
N ASP A 26 -28.39 -22.59 -35.22
CA ASP A 26 -29.06 -23.89 -35.50
C ASP A 26 -28.50 -24.92 -34.47
N GLY A 27 -29.15 -25.93 -33.89
CA GLY A 27 -30.36 -26.71 -34.20
C GLY A 27 -30.02 -28.22 -34.10
N SER A 28 -30.86 -29.03 -33.45
CA SER A 28 -30.90 -30.52 -33.35
C SER A 28 -30.09 -31.18 -32.19
N SER A 29 -30.73 -31.75 -31.14
CA SER A 29 -31.40 -33.08 -30.97
C SER A 29 -30.38 -34.25 -30.97
N GLU A 30 -30.41 -35.31 -30.17
CA GLU A 30 -31.43 -36.01 -29.38
C GLU A 30 -30.70 -37.16 -28.63
N GLY A 31 -31.29 -37.77 -27.60
CA GLY A 31 -31.11 -39.23 -27.38
C GLY A 31 -30.51 -39.73 -26.06
N ASN A 32 -31.40 -39.99 -25.10
CA ASN A 32 -31.40 -41.00 -24.02
C ASN A 32 -30.31 -42.11 -24.01
N ARG A 33 -29.81 -42.45 -22.81
CA ARG A 33 -30.19 -43.71 -22.13
C ARG A 33 -29.68 -43.84 -20.70
N GLU A 34 -30.63 -44.16 -19.85
CA GLU A 34 -30.58 -44.65 -18.47
C GLU A 34 -30.15 -46.13 -18.41
N THR A 35 -29.43 -46.57 -17.37
CA THR A 35 -29.66 -47.84 -16.63
C THR A 35 -28.68 -48.06 -15.46
N THR A 36 -29.18 -47.81 -14.24
CA THR A 36 -29.31 -48.72 -13.09
C THR A 36 -28.24 -49.76 -12.64
N LYS A 37 -28.13 -49.83 -11.30
CA LYS A 37 -27.85 -50.97 -10.38
C LYS A 37 -26.37 -51.38 -10.22
N GLY A 38 -25.87 -51.72 -9.03
CA GLY A 38 -26.50 -51.96 -7.72
C GLY A 38 -25.45 -52.17 -6.62
N ALA A 39 -25.92 -52.21 -5.38
CA ALA A 39 -25.14 -52.33 -4.15
C ALA A 39 -24.72 -53.78 -3.82
N ALA A 40 -23.67 -53.93 -3.00
CA ALA A 40 -23.53 -55.00 -2.03
C ALA A 40 -22.54 -54.59 -0.91
N GLU A 41 -23.02 -54.58 0.32
CA GLU A 41 -22.23 -54.69 1.56
C GLU A 41 -21.76 -56.14 1.73
N GLU A 42 -20.58 -56.36 2.33
CA GLU A 42 -20.45 -57.26 3.49
C GLU A 42 -19.11 -57.07 4.23
N VAL A 43 -19.16 -57.47 5.50
CA VAL A 43 -18.34 -57.13 6.67
C VAL A 43 -17.31 -58.24 6.98
N LEU A 44 -16.14 -57.91 7.56
CA LEU A 44 -15.55 -58.59 8.75
C LEU A 44 -14.13 -58.09 9.12
N GLY A 45 -13.87 -58.00 10.43
CA GLY A 45 -12.63 -57.57 11.11
C GLY A 45 -11.40 -58.48 10.88
N ASN A 46 -10.19 -58.22 11.38
CA ASN A 46 -9.78 -57.83 12.73
C ASN A 46 -8.33 -57.26 12.74
N HIS A 47 -7.98 -56.64 13.87
CA HIS A 47 -6.67 -56.20 14.39
C HIS A 47 -5.37 -56.85 13.86
N ASN A 48 -4.30 -56.05 13.68
CA ASN A 48 -3.24 -55.86 14.71
C ASN A 48 -2.14 -54.89 14.27
N ASP A 49 -1.46 -54.35 15.29
CA ASP A 49 -0.35 -53.40 15.29
C ASP A 49 0.77 -53.61 14.26
N LYS A 50 1.31 -52.49 13.77
CA LYS A 50 2.77 -52.27 13.64
C LYS A 50 3.08 -50.78 13.42
N LYS A 51 3.83 -50.21 14.37
CA LYS A 51 4.68 -49.03 14.14
C LYS A 51 5.71 -49.41 13.07
N GLU A 52 5.76 -48.66 11.99
CA GLU A 52 6.92 -48.62 11.12
C GLU A 52 7.12 -47.19 10.63
N GLU A 53 8.22 -46.62 11.12
CA GLU A 53 8.82 -45.37 10.70
C GLU A 53 9.47 -45.62 9.34
N ALA A 54 8.99 -44.94 8.30
CA ALA A 54 9.57 -44.99 6.97
C ALA A 54 9.55 -43.59 6.35
N GLU A 55 10.75 -43.08 6.07
CA GLU A 55 11.03 -41.91 5.24
C GLU A 55 10.14 -41.91 4.00
N ARG A 56 9.50 -40.76 3.71
CA ARG A 56 8.92 -40.51 2.39
C ARG A 56 9.81 -39.57 1.58
N PRO A 57 10.02 -39.87 0.29
CA PRO A 57 10.97 -39.19 -0.57
C PRO A 57 10.50 -37.78 -0.96
N HIS A 58 11.47 -36.93 -1.30
CA HIS A 58 11.27 -35.63 -1.93
C HIS A 58 10.40 -35.77 -3.20
N PRO A 59 9.41 -34.87 -3.41
CA PRO A 59 8.71 -34.81 -4.69
C PRO A 59 9.61 -34.16 -5.76
N GLU A 60 9.74 -34.85 -6.88
CA GLU A 60 10.41 -34.40 -8.11
C GLU A 60 9.77 -33.13 -8.67
N ILE A 61 10.63 -32.22 -9.12
CA ILE A 61 10.28 -30.95 -9.77
C ILE A 61 9.91 -31.24 -11.24
N PRO A 62 8.73 -30.84 -11.75
CA PRO A 62 8.45 -30.95 -13.18
C PRO A 62 9.27 -29.92 -13.96
N SER A 63 9.94 -30.38 -15.01
CA SER A 63 10.73 -29.55 -15.92
C SER A 63 9.87 -28.52 -16.68
N PRO A 64 10.41 -27.33 -17.03
CA PRO A 64 9.67 -26.28 -17.69
C PRO A 64 9.28 -26.66 -19.12
N SER A 65 8.00 -26.51 -19.44
CA SER A 65 7.47 -26.63 -20.80
C SER A 65 7.86 -25.39 -21.62
N LYS A 66 8.23 -25.63 -22.88
CA LYS A 66 8.75 -24.63 -23.84
C LYS A 66 7.71 -23.53 -24.12
N PRO A 67 8.12 -22.27 -24.35
CA PRO A 67 7.19 -21.18 -24.65
C PRO A 67 6.60 -21.31 -26.07
N LEU A 68 5.29 -21.07 -26.16
CA LEU A 68 4.58 -20.85 -27.41
C LEU A 68 5.09 -19.56 -28.05
N LYS A 69 5.84 -19.70 -29.14
CA LYS A 69 6.16 -18.62 -30.08
C LYS A 69 4.89 -18.24 -30.84
N GLY A 70 4.60 -16.94 -30.97
CA GLY A 70 3.65 -16.55 -32.01
C GLY A 70 2.97 -15.19 -32.00
N TRP A 71 3.32 -14.17 -31.20
CA TRP A 71 2.56 -12.90 -31.18
C TRP A 71 3.37 -11.60 -31.38
N GLU A 72 4.61 -11.65 -31.88
CA GLU A 72 5.50 -10.48 -31.98
C GLU A 72 5.75 -9.93 -33.39
N GLU A 73 4.76 -9.95 -34.28
CA GLU A 73 4.87 -9.22 -35.56
C GLU A 73 3.53 -8.62 -35.96
N LYS A 74 3.20 -7.42 -35.42
CA LYS A 74 2.29 -6.43 -36.07
C LYS A 74 2.12 -5.10 -35.31
N ILE A 75 3.19 -4.48 -34.82
CA ILE A 75 3.15 -3.05 -34.47
C ILE A 75 4.37 -2.34 -35.06
N HIS A 76 4.34 -2.14 -36.37
CA HIS A 76 5.07 -1.07 -37.06
C HIS A 76 4.48 -0.92 -38.46
N GLN A 77 3.56 0.03 -38.65
CA GLN A 77 3.41 0.91 -39.83
C GLN A 77 2.04 1.62 -39.84
N GLY A 78 2.08 2.93 -40.09
CA GLY A 78 0.93 3.82 -40.38
C GLY A 78 0.51 4.66 -39.18
N GLU A 79 0.38 5.99 -39.23
CA GLU A 79 0.58 6.97 -40.30
C GLU A 79 0.59 8.35 -39.64
N GLN A 80 1.37 9.29 -40.19
CA GLN A 80 1.35 10.70 -39.80
C GLN A 80 0.08 11.38 -40.35
N GLY A 81 -0.62 12.18 -39.52
CA GLY A 81 -1.79 12.90 -40.01
C GLY A 81 -2.54 13.82 -39.04
N LYS A 82 -1.93 14.96 -38.70
CA LYS A 82 -2.56 16.30 -38.74
C LYS A 82 -3.89 16.52 -37.96
N LEU A 83 -3.82 17.07 -36.75
CA LEU A 83 -4.88 17.97 -36.25
C LEU A 83 -4.30 19.20 -35.52
N LYS A 84 -5.07 20.28 -35.64
CA LYS A 84 -4.64 21.68 -35.70
C LYS A 84 -4.62 22.36 -34.33
N ASN A 85 -3.72 23.34 -34.24
CA ASN A 85 -3.63 24.39 -33.22
C ASN A 85 -4.99 24.99 -32.84
N ILE A 86 -5.21 25.15 -31.55
CA ILE A 86 -6.16 26.11 -30.98
C ILE A 86 -5.35 27.02 -30.04
N GLU A 87 -5.19 28.28 -30.43
CA GLU A 87 -4.61 29.35 -29.61
C GLU A 87 -5.56 29.72 -28.46
N PRO A 88 -5.05 30.08 -27.27
CA PRO A 88 -5.85 30.77 -26.26
C PRO A 88 -5.86 32.29 -26.51
N VAL A 89 -7.07 32.86 -26.50
CA VAL A 89 -7.37 34.30 -26.55
C VAL A 89 -6.94 35.00 -25.24
N PRO A 90 -6.32 36.20 -25.28
CA PRO A 90 -5.76 36.86 -24.10
C PRO A 90 -6.82 37.55 -23.26
N LYS A 91 -6.70 37.49 -21.93
CA LYS A 91 -7.42 38.39 -21.00
C LYS A 91 -6.44 39.32 -20.30
N ALA A 92 -6.88 40.57 -20.23
CA ALA A 92 -6.13 41.77 -19.95
C ALA A 92 -5.59 41.88 -18.52
N ARG A 93 -4.48 42.61 -18.41
CA ARG A 93 -3.86 43.13 -17.19
C ARG A 93 -4.77 44.17 -16.54
N ASP A 94 -4.95 44.07 -15.23
CA ASP A 94 -5.15 45.22 -14.36
C ASP A 94 -3.96 45.29 -13.39
N GLU A 95 -3.22 46.39 -13.47
CA GLU A 95 -2.12 46.73 -12.58
C GLU A 95 -2.66 47.31 -11.27
N LEU A 96 -2.43 46.64 -10.15
CA LEU A 96 -2.44 47.28 -8.83
C LEU A 96 -1.18 46.88 -8.06
N LYS A 97 -0.26 47.84 -7.88
CA LYS A 97 0.91 47.69 -7.00
C LYS A 97 0.49 47.69 -5.53
N PRO A 98 1.04 46.82 -4.67
CA PRO A 98 1.15 47.10 -3.25
C PRO A 98 2.54 47.66 -2.90
N LYS A 99 2.55 48.53 -1.89
CA LYS A 99 3.71 49.19 -1.31
C LYS A 99 4.60 48.18 -0.57
N LYS A 100 5.91 48.44 -0.59
CA LYS A 100 6.91 47.80 0.26
C LYS A 100 6.72 48.24 1.71
N GLU A 101 6.51 47.29 2.62
CA GLU A 101 6.92 47.34 4.02
C GLU A 101 7.31 45.91 4.42
N GLY A 102 8.48 45.78 5.06
CA GLY A 102 9.24 44.54 5.11
C GLY A 102 8.83 43.59 6.23
N SER A 103 8.81 42.31 5.89
CA SER A 103 9.37 41.22 6.67
C SER A 103 9.75 40.13 5.66
N SER A 104 10.99 39.65 5.70
CA SER A 104 11.49 38.59 4.83
C SER A 104 10.73 37.29 5.09
N GLU A 105 9.66 37.07 4.32
CA GLU A 105 9.10 35.74 4.08
C GLU A 105 9.99 35.06 3.04
N GLU A 106 10.81 34.12 3.49
CA GLU A 106 11.44 33.13 2.61
C GLU A 106 10.37 32.12 2.18
N THR A 107 9.87 32.28 0.96
CA THR A 107 9.19 31.21 0.21
C THR A 107 10.21 30.27 -0.44
N PRO A 108 9.88 28.97 -0.63
CA PRO A 108 10.76 27.87 -0.26
C PRO A 108 11.56 27.25 -1.42
N GLN A 109 12.68 26.61 -1.01
CA GLN A 109 13.25 25.33 -1.47
C GLN A 109 13.22 24.98 -2.97
N GLY A 110 14.40 24.69 -3.54
CA GLY A 110 14.53 24.04 -4.84
C GLY A 110 13.83 22.66 -4.88
N PRO A 111 13.74 22.01 -6.07
CA PRO A 111 13.00 20.76 -6.25
C PRO A 111 13.51 19.68 -5.28
N CYS A 112 12.69 19.36 -4.28
CA CYS A 112 13.01 18.51 -3.14
C CYS A 112 13.38 17.09 -3.57
N VAL A 113 12.89 16.62 -4.74
CA VAL A 113 13.23 15.28 -5.25
C VAL A 113 14.66 15.25 -5.75
N ARG A 114 15.08 16.19 -6.59
CA ARG A 114 16.43 16.17 -7.20
C ARG A 114 17.54 16.20 -6.16
N GLU A 115 17.38 16.98 -5.10
CA GLU A 115 18.37 17.02 -4.01
C GLU A 115 18.54 15.65 -3.34
N LEU A 116 17.43 14.99 -3.01
CA LEU A 116 17.47 13.65 -2.40
C LEU A 116 18.03 12.61 -3.37
N LEU A 117 17.67 12.68 -4.66
CA LEU A 117 18.20 11.76 -5.67
C LEU A 117 19.71 11.93 -5.87
N SER A 118 20.22 13.16 -5.86
CA SER A 118 21.66 13.42 -5.97
C SER A 118 22.43 12.84 -4.77
N LYS A 119 21.92 13.04 -3.55
CA LYS A 119 22.49 12.43 -2.32
C LYS A 119 22.45 10.90 -2.35
N ALA A 120 21.36 10.33 -2.87
CA ALA A 120 21.19 8.88 -3.00
C ALA A 120 21.91 8.25 -4.20
N GLY A 121 22.51 9.04 -5.10
CA GLY A 121 23.14 8.52 -6.33
C GLY A 121 22.13 8.01 -7.37
N LEU A 122 20.90 8.54 -7.37
CA LEU A 122 19.79 8.15 -8.24
C LEU A 122 19.41 9.23 -9.27
N GLU A 123 20.14 10.34 -9.33
CA GLU A 123 19.80 11.52 -10.16
C GLU A 123 19.72 11.17 -11.65
N ASP A 124 20.70 10.45 -12.19
CA ASP A 124 20.72 10.02 -13.59
C ASP A 124 19.54 9.10 -13.94
N HIS A 125 19.04 8.37 -12.94
CA HIS A 125 17.96 7.41 -13.08
C HIS A 125 16.56 8.02 -13.02
N TYR A 126 16.46 9.32 -12.71
CA TYR A 126 15.18 10.01 -12.79
C TYR A 126 14.66 10.07 -14.23
N GLU A 127 15.55 10.32 -15.19
CA GLU A 127 15.23 10.27 -16.63
C GLU A 127 15.59 8.90 -17.24
N ASN A 128 16.77 8.36 -16.91
CA ASN A 128 17.26 7.08 -17.43
C ASN A 128 16.94 5.93 -16.46
N LYS A 129 15.67 5.52 -16.47
CA LYS A 129 15.11 4.57 -15.50
C LYS A 129 16.00 3.34 -15.25
N LEU A 130 16.15 2.98 -13.99
CA LEU A 130 16.71 1.72 -13.55
C LEU A 130 15.91 0.56 -14.14
N THR A 131 16.63 -0.42 -14.67
CA THR A 131 16.04 -1.62 -15.27
C THR A 131 16.22 -2.81 -14.36
N LEU A 132 15.33 -3.80 -14.48
CA LEU A 132 15.46 -5.05 -13.74
C LEU A 132 16.78 -5.77 -14.05
N SER A 133 17.24 -5.73 -15.30
CA SER A 133 18.53 -6.33 -15.69
C SER A 133 19.72 -5.71 -14.95
N THR A 134 19.72 -4.40 -14.74
CA THR A 134 20.79 -3.71 -14.00
C THR A 134 20.80 -4.12 -12.52
N VAL A 135 19.63 -4.30 -11.92
CA VAL A 135 19.50 -4.68 -10.50
C VAL A 135 19.87 -6.14 -10.25
N LEU A 136 19.59 -7.03 -11.21
CA LEU A 136 19.89 -8.46 -11.11
C LEU A 136 21.30 -8.84 -11.60
N GLU A 137 22.08 -7.88 -12.09
CA GLU A 137 23.43 -8.12 -12.57
C GLU A 137 24.33 -8.61 -11.42
N ILE A 138 25.06 -9.71 -11.63
CA ILE A 138 25.99 -10.27 -10.64
C ILE A 138 27.39 -9.76 -10.96
N ASN A 139 27.84 -8.78 -10.17
CA ASN A 139 29.19 -8.22 -10.25
C ASN A 139 29.97 -8.47 -8.94
N ALA A 140 31.30 -8.30 -8.95
CA ALA A 140 32.15 -8.52 -7.77
C ALA A 140 31.66 -7.71 -6.54
N ASP A 141 31.18 -6.50 -6.79
CA ASP A 141 30.62 -5.60 -5.77
C ASP A 141 29.28 -6.11 -5.20
N THR A 142 28.52 -6.89 -5.98
CA THR A 142 27.24 -7.49 -5.54
C THR A 142 27.42 -8.73 -4.67
N THR A 143 28.61 -9.34 -4.65
CA THR A 143 28.93 -10.50 -3.79
C THR A 143 29.61 -10.12 -2.48
N SER A 144 30.01 -8.86 -2.32
CA SER A 144 30.59 -8.36 -1.08
C SER A 144 29.50 -8.08 -0.03
N ASP A 145 29.75 -8.48 1.22
CA ASP A 145 28.98 -8.11 2.41
C ASP A 145 29.62 -6.91 3.13
N GLU A 146 30.40 -6.10 2.41
CA GLU A 146 31.03 -4.91 2.96
C GLU A 146 29.99 -3.95 3.56
N PRO A 147 30.31 -3.36 4.73
CA PRO A 147 29.41 -2.43 5.41
C PRO A 147 29.14 -1.19 4.53
N LEU A 148 27.91 -0.68 4.62
CA LEU A 148 27.48 0.49 3.87
C LEU A 148 28.18 1.73 4.43
N THR A 149 29.10 2.28 3.65
CA THR A 149 29.93 3.43 4.02
C THR A 149 29.44 4.75 3.44
N THR A 150 28.49 4.72 2.49
CA THR A 150 27.98 5.93 1.82
C THR A 150 26.47 5.87 1.58
N MET A 151 25.81 7.03 1.57
CA MET A 151 24.40 7.15 1.19
C MET A 151 24.08 6.58 -0.20
N GLN A 152 24.99 6.76 -1.15
CA GLN A 152 24.82 6.31 -2.54
C GLN A 152 24.74 4.78 -2.64
N SER A 153 25.23 4.05 -1.64
CA SER A 153 25.11 2.59 -1.58
C SER A 153 23.76 2.10 -1.04
N LEU A 154 22.97 2.97 -0.38
CA LEU A 154 21.70 2.59 0.26
C LEU A 154 20.67 2.05 -0.74
N PRO A 155 20.41 2.68 -1.91
CA PRO A 155 19.43 2.16 -2.87
C PRO A 155 19.81 0.78 -3.41
N GLY A 156 21.07 0.57 -3.77
CA GLY A 156 21.56 -0.72 -4.24
C GLY A 156 21.46 -1.82 -3.18
N ALA A 157 21.82 -1.50 -1.93
CA ALA A 157 21.71 -2.43 -0.81
C ALA A 157 20.26 -2.80 -0.48
N PHE A 158 19.35 -1.82 -0.49
CA PHE A 158 17.92 -2.04 -0.37
C PHE A 158 17.41 -2.96 -1.47
N LEU A 159 17.70 -2.65 -2.74
CA LEU A 159 17.26 -3.45 -3.89
C LEU A 159 17.81 -4.87 -3.83
N LYS A 160 19.11 -5.06 -3.54
CA LYS A 160 19.73 -6.39 -3.38
C LYS A 160 19.01 -7.22 -2.31
N LYS A 161 18.84 -6.65 -1.10
CA LYS A 161 18.12 -7.33 -0.01
C LYS A 161 16.67 -7.63 -0.39
N LEU A 162 16.01 -6.70 -1.09
CA LEU A 162 14.62 -6.86 -1.54
C LEU A 162 14.49 -7.99 -2.57
N MET A 163 15.39 -8.08 -3.56
CA MET A 163 15.38 -9.15 -4.57
C MET A 163 15.56 -10.54 -3.94
N MET A 164 16.32 -10.61 -2.84
CA MET A 164 16.50 -11.81 -2.01
C MET A 164 15.32 -12.08 -1.05
N ALA A 165 14.24 -11.30 -1.12
CA ALA A 165 13.08 -11.37 -0.22
C ALA A 165 13.46 -11.28 1.28
N ASN A 166 14.51 -10.51 1.59
CA ASN A 166 14.97 -10.33 2.96
C ASN A 166 14.02 -9.41 3.74
N VAL A 167 13.41 -9.92 4.82
CA VAL A 167 12.46 -9.15 5.67
C VAL A 167 13.08 -7.92 6.33
N ASN A 168 14.42 -7.84 6.40
CA ASN A 168 15.17 -6.69 6.91
C ASN A 168 15.60 -5.72 5.80
N ALA A 169 15.04 -5.82 4.59
CA ALA A 169 15.42 -4.97 3.46
C ALA A 169 15.17 -3.47 3.69
N ARG A 170 14.26 -3.08 4.59
CA ARG A 170 14.04 -1.66 4.97
C ARG A 170 15.00 -1.15 6.04
N SER A 171 15.68 -2.04 6.77
CA SER A 171 16.69 -1.74 7.80
C SER A 171 18.07 -1.60 7.14
N VAL A 172 18.19 -0.58 6.29
CA VAL A 172 19.42 -0.26 5.57
C VAL A 172 19.90 1.08 6.09
N LYS A 173 21.00 1.05 6.83
CA LYS A 173 21.62 2.23 7.45
C LYS A 173 23.07 2.32 7.00
N CYS A 174 23.52 3.54 6.74
CA CYS A 174 24.94 3.84 6.58
C CYS A 174 25.60 3.76 7.96
N LEU A 175 26.58 2.87 8.12
CA LEU A 175 27.36 2.81 9.35
C LEU A 175 28.45 3.87 9.24
N THR A 176 28.23 5.04 9.83
CA THR A 176 29.31 6.00 10.03
C THR A 176 30.33 5.38 10.97
N ILE A 177 31.60 5.38 10.58
CA ILE A 177 32.74 4.73 11.26
C ILE A 177 32.87 5.18 12.74
N ASP A 178 32.26 6.30 13.12
CA ASP A 178 32.32 6.88 14.48
C ASP A 178 31.31 6.30 15.48
N GLN A 179 30.51 5.28 15.13
CA GLN A 179 29.61 4.60 16.10
C GLN A 179 30.31 3.52 16.96
N GLU A 180 31.65 3.47 17.00
CA GLU A 180 32.35 2.81 18.10
C GLU A 180 32.20 3.65 19.38
N VAL A 181 31.20 3.25 20.19
CA VAL A 181 30.90 3.66 21.56
C VAL A 181 32.02 4.47 22.25
N SER A 182 31.93 5.79 22.15
CA SER A 182 32.75 6.69 22.97
C SER A 182 31.91 7.14 24.17
N TYR A 183 32.17 6.52 25.33
CA TYR A 183 31.54 6.89 26.60
C TYR A 183 32.23 8.16 27.12
N TYR A 184 31.87 9.33 26.61
CA TYR A 184 32.44 10.59 27.09
C TYR A 184 31.34 11.57 27.48
N GLY A 185 31.30 11.88 28.78
CA GLY A 185 30.93 13.15 29.39
C GLY A 185 29.61 13.82 28.98
N VAL A 186 28.80 14.16 29.96
CA VAL A 186 27.57 14.99 29.83
C VAL A 186 27.82 16.35 29.13
N ASP A 187 29.08 16.74 28.93
CA ASP A 187 29.47 18.00 28.28
C ASP A 187 29.49 17.98 26.74
N ASN A 188 29.24 16.83 26.08
CA ASN A 188 29.24 16.69 24.60
C ASN A 188 27.84 16.49 23.97
N LEU A 189 26.78 16.88 24.68
CA LEU A 189 25.39 16.73 24.22
C LEU A 189 25.01 17.67 23.06
N ASP A 190 25.85 18.65 22.72
CA ASP A 190 25.58 19.69 21.71
C ASP A 190 26.26 19.45 20.35
N THR A 191 26.99 18.34 20.17
CA THR A 191 27.44 17.95 18.82
C THR A 191 26.33 17.17 18.15
N ASP A 192 25.40 17.88 17.51
CA ASP A 192 24.57 17.33 16.43
C ASP A 192 25.54 16.78 15.37
N THR A 193 25.87 15.49 15.46
CA THR A 193 26.58 14.80 14.39
C THR A 193 25.74 14.97 13.14
N ASP A 194 26.27 15.65 12.13
CA ASP A 194 25.58 15.96 10.88
C ASP A 194 24.78 14.74 10.42
N SER A 195 23.46 14.87 10.46
CA SER A 195 22.47 13.87 10.03
C SER A 195 22.49 13.63 8.51
N SER A 196 23.59 13.98 7.84
CA SER A 196 23.70 14.06 6.39
C SER A 196 23.50 12.72 5.71
N ASP A 197 23.78 11.60 6.39
CA ASP A 197 23.91 10.28 5.76
C ASP A 197 22.72 9.33 5.97
N VAL A 198 21.57 9.84 6.40
CA VAL A 198 20.38 9.03 6.70
C VAL A 198 19.20 9.43 5.83
N ILE A 199 18.51 8.44 5.24
CA ILE A 199 17.30 8.64 4.44
C ILE A 199 16.14 7.96 5.15
N ASN A 200 14.98 8.61 5.20
CA ASN A 200 13.76 7.94 5.64
C ASN A 200 13.45 6.76 4.71
N PRO A 201 13.13 5.54 5.22
CA PRO A 201 12.84 4.38 4.38
C PRO A 201 11.74 4.61 3.34
N LEU A 202 10.77 5.49 3.63
CA LEU A 202 9.70 5.83 2.70
C LEU A 202 10.18 6.75 1.58
N ASP A 203 11.10 7.67 1.86
CA ASP A 203 11.72 8.50 0.82
C ASP A 203 12.62 7.65 -0.08
N LEU A 204 13.41 6.74 0.51
CA LEU A 204 14.22 5.79 -0.26
C LEU A 204 13.34 4.95 -1.19
N THR A 205 12.23 4.42 -0.66
CA THR A 205 11.27 3.65 -1.45
C THR A 205 10.66 4.52 -2.56
N THR A 206 10.19 5.73 -2.24
CA THR A 206 9.58 6.66 -3.20
C THR A 206 10.56 7.04 -4.32
N ALA A 207 11.81 7.37 -3.97
CA ALA A 207 12.87 7.67 -4.92
C ALA A 207 13.15 6.49 -5.87
N LEU A 208 13.27 5.28 -5.32
CA LEU A 208 13.48 4.08 -6.13
C LEU A 208 12.32 3.84 -7.11
N PHE A 209 11.07 3.99 -6.67
CA PHE A 209 9.93 3.87 -7.57
C PHE A 209 9.93 4.93 -8.67
N LEU A 210 10.24 6.19 -8.34
CA LEU A 210 10.34 7.27 -9.33
C LEU A 210 11.48 7.04 -10.34
N CYS A 211 12.58 6.42 -9.91
CA CYS A 211 13.76 6.15 -10.75
C CYS A 211 13.75 4.78 -11.45
N SER A 212 12.69 3.97 -11.31
CA SER A 212 12.62 2.61 -11.89
C SER A 212 11.70 2.54 -13.09
N ASP A 213 11.99 1.62 -14.02
CA ASP A 213 11.08 1.27 -15.11
C ASP A 213 9.90 0.42 -14.63
N GLY A 214 8.89 0.25 -15.49
CA GLY A 214 7.68 -0.49 -15.11
C GLY A 214 7.91 -1.96 -14.73
N PHE A 215 8.96 -2.60 -15.25
CA PHE A 215 9.28 -3.99 -14.94
C PHE A 215 9.94 -4.10 -13.55
N LEU A 216 10.90 -3.23 -13.27
CA LEU A 216 11.54 -3.17 -11.95
C LEU A 216 10.55 -2.75 -10.88
N GLN A 217 9.66 -1.79 -11.14
CA GLN A 217 8.59 -1.42 -10.19
C GLN A 217 7.69 -2.61 -9.84
N GLN A 218 7.33 -3.43 -10.83
CA GLN A 218 6.51 -4.63 -10.62
C GLN A 218 7.24 -5.67 -9.76
N GLU A 219 8.50 -5.97 -10.07
CA GLU A 219 9.32 -6.88 -9.27
C GLU A 219 9.52 -6.37 -7.84
N MET A 220 9.80 -5.07 -7.67
CA MET A 220 9.94 -4.44 -6.35
C MET A 220 8.66 -4.61 -5.52
N ILE A 221 7.49 -4.28 -6.07
CA ILE A 221 6.20 -4.46 -5.39
C ILE A 221 5.97 -5.93 -5.02
N GLN A 222 6.28 -6.86 -5.92
CA GLN A 222 6.11 -8.29 -5.67
C GLN A 222 6.98 -8.74 -4.49
N LYS A 223 8.26 -8.36 -4.49
CA LYS A 223 9.20 -8.67 -3.40
C LYS A 223 8.83 -8.01 -2.08
N MET A 224 8.41 -6.74 -2.11
CA MET A 224 7.91 -6.04 -0.93
C MET A 224 6.71 -6.78 -0.31
N SER A 225 5.79 -7.26 -1.15
CA SER A 225 4.64 -8.05 -0.73
C SER A 225 5.03 -9.42 -0.14
N MET A 226 6.11 -10.04 -0.62
CA MET A 226 6.69 -11.26 -0.03
C MET A 226 7.32 -11.00 1.34
N CYS A 227 7.97 -9.85 1.51
CA CYS A 227 8.53 -9.40 2.79
C CYS A 227 7.48 -8.86 3.78
N GLN A 228 6.18 -8.93 3.44
CA GLN A 228 5.07 -8.37 4.23
C GLN A 228 5.16 -6.85 4.45
N PHE A 229 5.79 -6.14 3.52
CA PHE A 229 5.81 -4.68 3.55
C PHE A 229 4.53 -4.14 2.93
N SER A 230 4.11 -2.97 3.36
CA SER A 230 3.17 -2.16 2.59
C SER A 230 3.80 -1.73 1.26
N VAL A 231 2.99 -1.70 0.20
CA VAL A 231 3.43 -1.32 -1.15
C VAL A 231 2.77 0.00 -1.57
N PRO A 232 3.37 0.79 -2.47
CA PRO A 232 2.74 2.00 -2.98
C PRO A 232 1.43 1.71 -3.74
N LEU A 233 0.36 2.42 -3.38
CA LEU A 233 -0.88 2.49 -4.16
C LEU A 233 -0.95 3.80 -4.94
N LEU A 234 -0.76 4.94 -4.26
CA LEU A 234 -0.61 6.26 -4.88
C LEU A 234 0.80 6.77 -4.60
N LEU A 235 1.60 6.92 -5.64
CA LEU A 235 2.97 7.42 -5.58
C LEU A 235 2.99 8.93 -5.90
N PRO A 236 3.39 9.80 -4.96
CA PRO A 236 3.49 11.24 -5.20
C PRO A 236 4.78 11.57 -5.96
N ASN A 237 4.73 12.63 -6.76
CA ASN A 237 5.90 13.29 -7.31
C ASN A 237 5.82 14.78 -6.93
N CYS A 238 6.58 15.20 -5.91
CA CYS A 238 6.52 16.57 -5.42
C CYS A 238 7.14 17.61 -6.37
N ASP A 239 7.95 17.20 -7.36
CA ASP A 239 8.48 18.12 -8.37
C ASP A 239 7.43 18.46 -9.45
N THR A 240 6.56 17.50 -9.80
CA THR A 240 5.56 17.67 -10.88
C THR A 240 4.14 17.88 -10.36
N GLU A 241 3.93 17.75 -9.05
CA GLU A 241 2.62 17.70 -8.38
C GLU A 241 1.69 16.58 -8.91
N GLN A 242 2.25 15.62 -9.64
CA GLN A 242 1.50 14.48 -10.17
C GLN A 242 1.45 13.33 -9.15
N ILE A 243 0.39 12.53 -9.26
CA ILE A 243 0.18 11.34 -8.46
C ILE A 243 0.01 10.16 -9.41
N THR A 244 0.85 9.14 -9.27
CA THR A 244 0.78 7.91 -10.06
C THR A 244 0.03 6.85 -9.28
N LEU A 245 -1.05 6.33 -9.85
CA LEU A 245 -1.77 5.19 -9.31
C LEU A 245 -1.09 3.88 -9.78
N MET A 246 -0.51 3.13 -8.85
CA MET A 246 0.49 2.07 -9.11
C MET A 246 -0.10 0.70 -9.51
N LEU A 247 -1.26 0.68 -10.18
CA LEU A 247 -1.98 -0.57 -10.50
C LEU A 247 -1.18 -1.50 -11.38
N TRP A 248 -0.44 -0.95 -12.33
CA TRP A 248 0.41 -1.73 -13.22
C TRP A 248 1.39 -2.60 -12.43
N ALA A 249 2.09 -2.01 -11.47
CA ALA A 249 3.07 -2.71 -10.64
C ALA A 249 2.44 -3.71 -9.65
N LEU A 250 1.15 -3.55 -9.30
CA LEU A 250 0.41 -4.45 -8.40
C LEU A 250 -0.06 -5.76 -9.05
N ARG A 251 -0.05 -5.87 -10.39
CA ARG A 251 -0.72 -6.95 -11.16
C ARG A 251 -0.25 -8.37 -10.83
N ASP A 252 1.01 -8.51 -10.42
CA ASP A 252 1.65 -9.82 -10.20
C ASP A 252 1.58 -10.27 -8.73
N ILE A 253 0.96 -9.48 -7.85
CA ILE A 253 0.70 -9.94 -6.49
C ILE A 253 -0.43 -10.96 -6.51
N VAL A 254 -0.06 -12.21 -6.26
CA VAL A 254 -0.97 -13.32 -6.00
C VAL A 254 -1.00 -13.61 -4.50
N LYS A 255 -2.20 -13.81 -3.95
CA LYS A 255 -2.37 -14.13 -2.53
C LYS A 255 -3.27 -15.35 -2.38
N LYS A 256 -2.81 -16.26 -1.51
CA LYS A 256 -3.52 -17.48 -1.14
C LYS A 256 -4.15 -17.32 0.22
N PHE A 257 -5.45 -17.60 0.32
CA PHE A 257 -6.19 -17.45 1.56
C PHE A 257 -7.32 -18.47 1.68
N ARG A 258 -7.93 -18.53 2.87
CA ARG A 258 -9.07 -19.38 3.15
C ARG A 258 -10.11 -18.62 3.95
N SER A 259 -11.29 -18.44 3.35
CA SER A 259 -12.41 -17.79 4.03
C SER A 259 -13.00 -18.70 5.10
N SER A 260 -13.49 -18.11 6.19
CA SER A 260 -14.18 -18.83 7.27
C SER A 260 -15.47 -19.54 6.83
N SER A 261 -16.06 -19.18 5.68
CA SER A 261 -17.22 -19.87 5.10
C SER A 261 -16.85 -21.16 4.35
N GLN A 262 -15.57 -21.38 4.02
CA GLN A 262 -15.04 -22.54 3.30
C GLN A 262 -14.36 -23.56 4.24
N MET A 263 -14.73 -23.55 5.52
CA MET A 263 -14.20 -24.51 6.51
C MET A 263 -14.52 -25.97 6.14
N ALA A 264 -15.65 -26.23 5.48
CA ALA A 264 -16.08 -27.59 5.15
C ALA A 264 -15.30 -28.24 4.00
N THR A 265 -14.70 -27.45 3.10
CA THR A 265 -14.12 -27.95 1.84
C THR A 265 -12.59 -28.09 1.85
N ASN A 266 -11.90 -27.57 2.88
CA ASN A 266 -10.42 -27.48 2.93
C ASN A 266 -9.77 -26.83 1.69
N ALA A 267 -10.55 -26.13 0.86
CA ALA A 267 -10.06 -25.47 -0.33
C ALA A 267 -9.45 -24.11 0.03
N PHE A 268 -8.32 -23.80 -0.60
CA PHE A 268 -7.73 -22.47 -0.60
C PHE A 268 -8.13 -21.74 -1.87
N VAL A 269 -8.32 -20.43 -1.77
CA VAL A 269 -8.46 -19.53 -2.92
C VAL A 269 -7.09 -18.90 -3.17
N GLU A 270 -6.68 -18.88 -4.43
CA GLU A 270 -5.46 -18.22 -4.87
C GLU A 270 -5.81 -17.31 -6.03
N GLU A 271 -5.71 -16.01 -5.81
CA GLU A 271 -6.13 -15.00 -6.78
C GLU A 271 -5.14 -13.84 -6.83
N ARG A 272 -5.11 -13.16 -7.98
CA ARG A 272 -4.42 -11.89 -8.11
C ARG A 272 -5.21 -10.82 -7.39
N ILE A 273 -4.56 -10.08 -6.50
CA ILE A 273 -5.22 -9.02 -5.72
C ILE A 273 -5.94 -7.98 -6.60
N VAL A 274 -5.46 -7.81 -7.84
CA VAL A 274 -5.99 -6.85 -8.80
C VAL A 274 -7.29 -7.29 -9.45
N LEU A 275 -7.62 -8.58 -9.37
CA LEU A 275 -8.85 -9.18 -9.88
C LEU A 275 -9.81 -9.58 -8.75
N SER A 276 -9.37 -9.50 -7.49
CA SER A 276 -10.16 -9.92 -6.34
C SER A 276 -11.00 -8.78 -5.79
N ASP A 277 -12.26 -9.09 -5.48
CA ASP A 277 -13.19 -8.19 -4.81
C ASP A 277 -12.89 -8.05 -3.30
N ILE A 278 -11.77 -7.41 -2.98
CA ILE A 278 -11.33 -7.20 -1.58
C ILE A 278 -11.81 -5.83 -1.10
N PRO A 279 -12.58 -5.73 0.01
CA PRO A 279 -12.98 -4.46 0.57
C PRO A 279 -11.75 -3.69 1.10
N MET A 280 -11.68 -2.40 0.76
CA MET A 280 -10.63 -1.50 1.25
C MET A 280 -11.14 -0.63 2.39
N VAL A 281 -10.34 -0.51 3.45
CA VAL A 281 -10.48 0.51 4.48
C VAL A 281 -9.24 1.40 4.48
N SER A 282 -9.41 2.69 4.72
CA SER A 282 -8.29 3.64 4.72
C SER A 282 -8.09 4.28 6.08
N PHE A 283 -6.84 4.62 6.36
CA PHE A 283 -6.44 5.30 7.57
C PHE A 283 -5.63 6.54 7.23
N VAL A 284 -6.17 7.66 7.66
CA VAL A 284 -5.62 8.99 7.37
C VAL A 284 -5.43 9.77 8.68
N ARG A 285 -4.72 10.89 8.60
CA ARG A 285 -4.50 11.77 9.75
C ARG A 285 -4.89 13.18 9.37
N LEU A 286 -5.54 13.86 10.31
CA LEU A 286 -5.82 15.28 10.25
C LEU A 286 -5.12 15.97 11.42
N GLY A 287 -4.24 16.92 11.11
CA GLY A 287 -3.47 17.59 12.13
C GLY A 287 -2.42 16.69 12.78
N GLN A 288 -1.83 17.17 13.86
CA GLN A 288 -0.94 16.36 14.68
C GLN A 288 -1.75 15.31 15.46
N SER A 289 -1.23 14.08 15.52
CA SER A 289 -1.86 12.97 16.26
C SER A 289 -0.86 12.36 17.22
N SER A 290 -1.26 12.21 18.48
CA SER A 290 -0.50 11.47 19.49
C SER A 290 -0.49 9.97 19.26
N LEU A 291 -1.49 9.48 18.54
CA LEU A 291 -1.52 8.09 18.13
C LEU A 291 -0.70 7.99 16.86
N SER A 292 0.39 7.22 16.97
CA SER A 292 1.16 6.80 15.81
C SER A 292 0.29 5.89 14.95
N LYS A 293 -0.29 6.47 13.90
CA LYS A 293 -1.21 5.80 12.98
C LYS A 293 -0.61 4.49 12.46
N SER A 294 0.58 4.54 11.87
CA SER A 294 1.25 3.36 11.31
C SER A 294 1.54 2.27 12.37
N GLN A 295 1.88 2.63 13.61
CA GLN A 295 2.05 1.63 14.68
C GLN A 295 0.73 0.95 15.05
N ILE A 296 -0.36 1.71 15.15
CA ILE A 296 -1.69 1.15 15.39
C ILE A 296 -2.09 0.22 14.25
N LEU A 297 -1.77 0.57 12.99
CA LEU A 297 -2.02 -0.30 11.83
C LEU A 297 -1.21 -1.58 11.83
N ASN A 298 0.07 -1.52 12.20
CA ASN A 298 0.89 -2.73 12.33
C ASN A 298 0.32 -3.68 13.38
N LYS A 299 -0.15 -3.15 14.52
CA LYS A 299 -0.85 -3.94 15.55
C LYS A 299 -2.21 -4.45 15.06
N LEU A 300 -2.92 -3.69 14.24
CA LEU A 300 -4.22 -4.08 13.67
C LEU A 300 -4.07 -5.24 12.68
N LEU A 301 -2.99 -5.26 11.89
CA LEU A 301 -2.69 -6.26 10.88
C LEU A 301 -1.80 -7.42 11.35
N SER A 302 -1.33 -7.39 12.60
CA SER A 302 -0.48 -8.44 13.14
C SER A 302 -1.14 -9.17 14.31
N ASN A 303 -0.88 -10.46 14.40
CA ASN A 303 -1.10 -11.18 15.65
C ASN A 303 -0.02 -10.80 16.67
N PRO A 304 -0.33 -10.65 17.97
CA PRO A 304 0.66 -10.27 18.99
C PRO A 304 1.88 -11.20 19.08
N GLN A 305 1.74 -12.46 18.64
CA GLN A 305 2.80 -13.47 18.61
C GLN A 305 3.66 -13.42 17.33
N GLN A 306 3.18 -12.72 16.30
CA GLN A 306 3.80 -12.60 14.97
C GLN A 306 3.69 -11.13 14.54
N TYR A 307 4.26 -10.26 15.37
CA TYR A 307 4.27 -8.83 15.09
C TYR A 307 5.24 -8.54 13.94
N HIS A 308 4.75 -7.83 12.93
CA HIS A 308 5.55 -7.41 11.79
C HIS A 308 5.26 -5.94 11.47
N ASP A 309 6.32 -5.17 11.23
CA ASP A 309 6.18 -3.76 10.90
C ASP A 309 5.78 -3.54 9.44
N THR A 310 4.55 -3.88 9.09
CA THR A 310 4.05 -3.74 7.70
C THR A 310 4.26 -2.32 7.17
N PHE A 311 3.79 -1.31 7.90
CA PHE A 311 3.94 0.11 7.59
C PHE A 311 5.10 0.71 8.38
N VAL A 312 5.93 1.54 7.71
CA VAL A 312 7.03 2.25 8.38
C VAL A 312 6.50 3.17 9.49
N HIS A 313 7.12 3.19 10.66
CA HIS A 313 6.75 4.12 11.74
C HIS A 313 7.97 4.75 12.42
N HIS A 314 7.73 5.78 13.23
CA HIS A 314 8.76 6.57 13.91
C HIS A 314 9.78 5.70 14.67
N ASP A 315 9.33 4.73 15.46
CA ASP A 315 10.25 3.90 16.27
C ASP A 315 10.97 2.78 15.48
N MET A 316 10.88 2.76 14.15
CA MET A 316 11.69 1.88 13.30
C MET A 316 13.04 2.53 13.01
N GLU A 317 14.02 1.73 12.59
CA GLU A 317 15.30 2.26 12.12
C GLU A 317 15.11 3.27 10.98
N CYS A 318 15.67 4.47 11.17
CA CYS A 318 15.52 5.64 10.28
C CYS A 318 14.06 6.11 10.07
N GLY A 319 13.10 5.63 10.87
CA GLY A 319 11.69 5.97 10.74
C GLY A 319 11.33 7.34 11.32
N ASP A 320 12.17 7.85 12.21
CA ASP A 320 12.13 9.17 12.85
C ASP A 320 12.73 10.29 11.99
N VAL A 321 13.54 9.93 10.99
CA VAL A 321 14.09 10.87 10.01
C VAL A 321 12.95 11.60 9.30
N PRO A 322 12.95 12.95 9.24
CA PRO A 322 11.93 13.70 8.54
C PRO A 322 11.79 13.28 7.08
N ARG A 323 10.54 13.11 6.62
CA ARG A 323 10.26 12.80 5.21
C ARG A 323 10.49 14.05 4.35
N GLN A 324 11.07 13.84 3.18
CA GLN A 324 11.34 14.89 2.19
C GLN A 324 10.40 14.77 0.98
N ILE A 325 10.20 13.55 0.46
CA ILE A 325 9.50 13.35 -0.83
C ILE A 325 8.29 12.41 -0.74
N SER A 326 8.13 11.70 0.38
CA SER A 326 7.13 10.65 0.54
C SER A 326 5.86 11.09 1.28
N ASP A 327 5.71 12.36 1.63
CA ASP A 327 4.41 12.88 2.06
C ASP A 327 3.41 12.88 0.89
N GLY A 328 2.16 12.48 1.16
CA GLY A 328 1.17 12.20 0.11
C GLY A 328 1.19 10.78 -0.44
N LEU A 329 2.17 9.95 -0.05
CA LEU A 329 2.20 8.51 -0.38
C LEU A 329 1.01 7.79 0.26
N VAL A 330 0.23 7.08 -0.56
CA VAL A 330 -0.72 6.10 -0.05
C VAL A 330 -0.10 4.73 -0.19
N GLU A 331 0.18 4.09 0.93
CA GLU A 331 0.61 2.70 0.97
C GLU A 331 -0.60 1.78 1.14
N ILE A 332 -0.52 0.55 0.64
CA ILE A 332 -1.55 -0.48 0.80
C ILE A 332 -0.91 -1.79 1.29
N SER A 333 -1.62 -2.50 2.15
CA SER A 333 -1.33 -3.88 2.52
C SER A 333 -2.64 -4.66 2.66
N TRP A 334 -2.55 -5.97 2.81
CA TRP A 334 -3.72 -6.85 2.88
C TRP A 334 -3.60 -7.80 4.04
N TYR A 335 -4.73 -8.05 4.69
CA TYR A 335 -4.91 -9.19 5.57
C TYR A 335 -5.68 -10.28 4.86
N PHE A 336 -5.22 -11.52 5.02
CA PHE A 336 -5.83 -12.71 4.45
C PHE A 336 -6.07 -13.76 5.55
N PRO A 337 -7.32 -14.20 5.78
CA PRO A 337 -7.60 -15.22 6.78
C PRO A 337 -7.08 -16.58 6.37
N CYS A 338 -6.73 -17.39 7.38
CA CYS A 338 -6.32 -18.78 7.21
C CYS A 338 -7.45 -19.81 7.43
N GLY A 339 -8.64 -19.34 7.81
CA GLY A 339 -9.84 -20.15 8.02
C GLY A 339 -9.99 -20.68 9.46
N ASN A 340 -9.21 -20.13 10.41
CA ASN A 340 -9.27 -20.49 11.81
C ASN A 340 -9.73 -19.29 12.65
N ARG A 341 -11.00 -19.31 13.06
CA ARG A 341 -11.66 -18.24 13.83
C ARG A 341 -11.01 -17.89 15.16
N ASN A 342 -10.16 -18.77 15.71
CA ASN A 342 -9.47 -18.51 16.97
C ASN A 342 -8.21 -17.64 16.80
N ILE A 343 -7.65 -17.57 15.59
CA ILE A 343 -6.43 -16.82 15.28
C ILE A 343 -6.63 -15.76 14.19
N ASP A 344 -7.70 -15.89 13.40
CA ASP A 344 -8.04 -14.92 12.37
C ASP A 344 -8.63 -13.67 13.00
N MET A 345 -8.05 -12.51 12.66
CA MET A 345 -8.54 -11.20 13.10
C MET A 345 -9.80 -10.78 12.33
N PHE A 346 -9.88 -11.16 11.06
CA PHE A 346 -11.02 -10.90 10.19
C PHE A 346 -11.45 -12.21 9.52
N THR A 347 -12.75 -12.37 9.29
CA THR A 347 -13.34 -13.59 8.69
C THR A 347 -13.12 -13.68 7.18
N LYS A 348 -12.74 -12.57 6.55
CA LYS A 348 -12.59 -12.33 5.10
C LYS A 348 -11.35 -11.47 4.82
N PRO A 349 -10.83 -11.49 3.58
CA PRO A 349 -9.76 -10.59 3.19
C PRO A 349 -10.13 -9.11 3.36
N VAL A 350 -9.14 -8.28 3.71
CA VAL A 350 -9.30 -6.83 3.78
C VAL A 350 -8.05 -6.15 3.27
N ALA A 351 -8.24 -5.11 2.47
CA ALA A 351 -7.19 -4.19 2.04
C ALA A 351 -7.15 -3.00 3.01
N VAL A 352 -5.96 -2.63 3.46
CA VAL A 352 -5.72 -1.52 4.38
C VAL A 352 -4.82 -0.50 3.69
N ALA A 353 -5.36 0.70 3.45
CA ALA A 353 -4.63 1.82 2.88
C ALA A 353 -4.21 2.82 3.96
N ASN A 354 -2.99 3.36 3.83
CA ASN A 354 -2.36 4.26 4.79
C ASN A 354 -1.81 5.50 4.07
N LEU A 355 -2.46 6.66 4.23
CA LEU A 355 -1.97 7.93 3.66
C LEU A 355 -0.89 8.56 4.55
N ARG A 356 0.27 8.90 4.00
CA ARG A 356 1.34 9.66 4.66
C ARG A 356 1.08 11.16 4.54
N GLY A 357 1.39 11.89 5.60
CA GLY A 357 1.16 13.33 5.69
C GLY A 357 -0.14 13.71 6.41
N ASP A 358 -0.61 14.93 6.14
CA ASP A 358 -1.86 15.52 6.66
C ASP A 358 -2.85 15.64 5.51
N ILE A 359 -4.10 15.21 5.69
CA ILE A 359 -5.12 15.26 4.62
C ILE A 359 -5.39 16.69 4.11
N ARG A 360 -5.09 17.73 4.91
CA ARG A 360 -5.18 19.14 4.48
C ARG A 360 -4.23 19.50 3.33
N SER A 361 -3.12 18.77 3.23
CA SER A 361 -2.13 18.98 2.17
C SER A 361 -2.32 18.03 0.98
N PHE A 362 -3.18 17.02 1.11
CA PHE A 362 -3.31 15.90 0.17
C PHE A 362 -4.77 15.60 -0.15
N GLU A 363 -5.52 16.64 -0.54
CA GLU A 363 -6.96 16.56 -0.82
C GLU A 363 -7.30 15.57 -1.94
N THR A 364 -6.47 15.50 -2.99
CA THR A 364 -6.67 14.55 -4.11
C THR A 364 -6.58 13.10 -3.64
N GLN A 365 -5.57 12.77 -2.85
CA GLN A 365 -5.40 11.44 -2.27
C GLN A 365 -6.53 11.13 -1.30
N PHE A 366 -6.91 12.09 -0.45
CA PHE A 366 -8.01 11.92 0.49
C PHE A 366 -9.35 11.69 -0.22
N SER A 367 -9.65 12.46 -1.27
CA SER A 367 -10.83 12.29 -2.12
C SER A 367 -10.84 10.92 -2.79
N PHE A 368 -9.70 10.48 -3.35
CA PHE A 368 -9.57 9.13 -3.91
C PHE A 368 -9.93 8.05 -2.87
N LEU A 369 -9.39 8.14 -1.65
CA LEU A 369 -9.68 7.18 -0.57
C LEU A 369 -11.15 7.21 -0.15
N CYS A 370 -11.78 8.39 -0.10
CA CYS A 370 -13.20 8.52 0.21
C CYS A 370 -14.12 7.91 -0.87
N GLN A 371 -13.65 7.82 -2.11
CA GLN A 371 -14.41 7.25 -3.23
C GLN A 371 -14.23 5.74 -3.40
N THR A 372 -13.09 5.21 -2.96
CA THR A 372 -12.66 3.82 -3.21
C THR A 372 -12.75 2.94 -1.97
N SER A 373 -12.72 3.50 -0.76
CA SER A 373 -12.85 2.73 0.47
C SER A 373 -14.29 2.52 0.91
N ALA A 374 -14.51 1.43 1.63
CA ALA A 374 -15.75 1.21 2.35
C ALA A 374 -15.84 2.08 3.61
N ALA A 375 -14.70 2.32 4.27
CA ALA A 375 -14.60 3.20 5.42
C ALA A 375 -13.26 3.94 5.45
N VAL A 376 -13.27 5.16 5.98
CA VAL A 376 -12.06 5.98 6.21
C VAL A 376 -11.98 6.34 7.69
N TYR A 377 -10.91 5.93 8.35
CA TYR A 377 -10.61 6.20 9.75
C TYR A 377 -9.64 7.38 9.84
N ILE A 378 -10.11 8.48 10.42
CA ILE A 378 -9.38 9.74 10.54
C ILE A 378 -8.83 9.85 11.96
N PHE A 379 -7.50 9.76 12.08
CA PHE A 379 -6.81 10.02 13.33
C PHE A 379 -6.70 11.52 13.57
N ILE A 380 -7.19 11.96 14.73
CA ILE A 380 -7.23 13.38 15.08
C ILE A 380 -7.17 13.61 16.60
N ASP A 381 -6.37 14.60 17.00
CA ASP A 381 -6.28 15.08 18.39
C ASP A 381 -6.79 16.51 18.60
N ASP A 382 -6.73 17.35 17.57
CA ASP A 382 -7.13 18.75 17.63
C ASP A 382 -8.40 19.00 16.83
N PHE A 383 -9.39 19.58 17.49
CA PHE A 383 -10.73 19.82 16.95
C PHE A 383 -10.97 21.30 16.63
N GLU A 384 -9.95 22.15 16.77
CA GLU A 384 -10.02 23.59 16.45
C GLU A 384 -9.48 23.91 15.04
N GLU A 385 -8.85 22.95 14.35
CA GLU A 385 -8.32 23.13 13.00
C GLU A 385 -9.42 23.16 11.92
N ASP A 386 -9.17 23.83 10.78
CA ASP A 386 -10.16 24.04 9.70
C ASP A 386 -10.46 22.71 8.95
N PHE A 387 -11.72 22.27 8.96
CA PHE A 387 -12.17 20.95 8.49
C PHE A 387 -12.81 20.98 7.09
N LYS A 388 -12.52 22.00 6.29
CA LYS A 388 -13.06 22.15 4.91
C LYS A 388 -12.85 20.91 4.05
N VAL A 389 -11.78 20.15 4.30
CA VAL A 389 -11.47 18.88 3.62
C VAL A 389 -12.59 17.84 3.76
N LEU A 390 -13.37 17.88 4.85
CA LEU A 390 -14.52 17.01 5.07
C LEU A 390 -15.83 17.54 4.45
N GLU A 391 -15.86 18.80 4.01
CA GLU A 391 -17.02 19.44 3.37
C GLU A 391 -17.11 19.13 1.88
N ALA A 392 -16.03 18.61 1.28
CA ALA A 392 -16.01 18.19 -0.10
C ALA A 392 -17.03 17.05 -0.33
N GLU A 393 -18.14 17.40 -0.99
CA GLU A 393 -19.32 16.56 -1.15
C GLU A 393 -19.03 15.19 -1.80
N ILE A 394 -19.77 14.18 -1.31
CA ILE A 394 -19.88 12.78 -1.78
C ILE A 394 -18.71 11.86 -1.37
N THR A 395 -18.55 11.63 -0.07
CA THR A 395 -17.82 10.46 0.43
C THR A 395 -18.68 9.20 0.22
N LYS A 396 -18.24 8.28 -0.65
CA LYS A 396 -18.83 6.93 -0.73
C LYS A 396 -18.51 6.10 0.51
N ALA A 397 -17.36 6.37 1.12
CA ALA A 397 -16.88 5.72 2.32
C ALA A 397 -17.62 6.21 3.58
N GLU A 398 -17.78 5.30 4.54
CA GLU A 398 -18.22 5.62 5.89
C GLU A 398 -17.06 6.25 6.69
N ILE A 399 -17.26 7.47 7.18
CA ILE A 399 -16.21 8.20 7.91
C ILE A 399 -16.23 7.83 9.40
N PHE A 400 -15.07 7.47 9.93
CA PHE A 400 -14.81 7.20 11.34
C PHE A 400 -13.80 8.17 11.92
N LEU A 401 -14.08 8.69 13.11
CA LEU A 401 -13.12 9.50 13.86
C LEU A 401 -12.40 8.65 14.89
N VAL A 402 -11.07 8.72 14.90
CA VAL A 402 -10.22 8.00 15.83
C VAL A 402 -9.51 9.02 16.70
N VAL A 403 -9.91 9.10 17.98
CA VAL A 403 -9.56 10.20 18.87
C VAL A 403 -8.84 9.71 20.12
N ASN A 404 -7.82 10.44 20.59
CA ASN A 404 -7.20 10.18 21.88
C ASN A 404 -7.69 11.11 22.99
N SER A 405 -8.52 10.60 23.90
CA SER A 405 -9.05 11.39 25.03
C SER A 405 -8.04 11.69 26.14
N GLN A 406 -6.84 11.12 26.08
CA GLN A 406 -5.78 11.39 27.07
C GLN A 406 -5.05 12.71 26.81
N ARG A 407 -5.29 13.37 25.67
CA ARG A 407 -4.63 14.62 25.32
C ARG A 407 -5.28 15.81 26.02
N LYS A 408 -4.46 16.80 26.38
CA LYS A 408 -4.93 18.03 27.05
C LYS A 408 -5.91 18.82 26.18
N THR A 409 -5.80 18.72 24.87
CA THR A 409 -6.64 19.38 23.86
C THR A 409 -8.01 18.72 23.71
N TYR A 410 -8.20 17.49 24.21
CA TYR A 410 -9.47 16.78 24.07
C TYR A 410 -10.57 17.44 24.90
N ARG A 411 -11.61 17.92 24.22
CA ARG A 411 -12.83 18.47 24.83
C ARG A 411 -14.05 17.83 24.20
N VAL A 412 -14.90 17.25 25.04
CA VAL A 412 -16.14 16.57 24.60
C VAL A 412 -17.05 17.51 23.82
N ASP A 413 -17.13 18.79 24.23
CA ASP A 413 -17.97 19.77 23.56
C ASP A 413 -17.47 20.10 22.15
N THR A 414 -16.16 20.18 21.94
CA THR A 414 -15.58 20.43 20.61
C THR A 414 -15.78 19.23 19.70
N LEU A 415 -15.62 18.00 20.21
CA LEU A 415 -15.95 16.78 19.47
C LEU A 415 -17.43 16.72 19.09
N LYS A 416 -18.35 17.05 20.00
CA LYS A 416 -19.80 17.11 19.69
C LYS A 416 -20.13 18.14 18.62
N LYS A 417 -19.49 19.32 18.68
CA LYS A 417 -19.64 20.36 17.64
C LYS A 417 -19.16 19.84 16.28
N MET A 418 -18.00 19.21 16.22
CA MET A 418 -17.49 18.57 15.00
C MET A 418 -18.47 17.54 14.44
N ILE A 419 -18.92 16.59 15.28
CA ILE A 419 -19.87 15.53 14.86
C ILE A 419 -21.11 16.17 14.22
N THR A 420 -21.60 17.27 14.81
CA THR A 420 -22.77 18.01 14.32
C THR A 420 -22.46 18.76 13.02
N ASN A 421 -21.34 19.48 12.95
CA ASN A 421 -20.96 20.30 11.80
C ASN A 421 -20.74 19.47 10.54
N TYR A 422 -20.13 18.29 10.68
CA TYR A 422 -19.77 17.42 9.56
C TYR A 422 -20.73 16.24 9.37
N SER A 423 -21.87 16.24 10.06
CA SER A 423 -22.89 15.18 9.97
C SER A 423 -22.34 13.76 10.17
N ILE A 424 -21.32 13.62 11.01
CA ILE A 424 -20.69 12.32 11.29
C ILE A 424 -21.63 11.53 12.19
N ASN A 425 -21.82 10.24 11.90
CA ASN A 425 -22.63 9.39 12.76
C ASN A 425 -21.95 9.25 14.15
N PRO A 426 -22.65 9.55 15.26
CA PRO A 426 -22.08 9.39 16.61
C PRO A 426 -21.54 8.00 16.91
N THR A 427 -22.04 6.94 16.25
CA THR A 427 -21.51 5.57 16.41
C THR A 427 -20.16 5.37 15.75
N ASN A 428 -19.74 6.28 14.87
CA ASN A 428 -18.50 6.18 14.09
C ASN A 428 -17.34 6.91 14.76
N VAL A 429 -17.47 7.19 16.06
CA VAL A 429 -16.45 7.89 16.84
C VAL A 429 -15.80 6.89 17.81
N ILE A 430 -14.54 6.59 17.56
CA ILE A 430 -13.74 5.63 18.30
C ILE A 430 -12.75 6.41 19.19
N VAL A 431 -13.02 6.41 20.49
CA VAL A 431 -12.23 7.17 21.46
C VAL A 431 -11.30 6.25 22.24
N LYS A 432 -9.99 6.45 22.08
CA LYS A 432 -8.98 5.86 22.97
C LYS A 432 -9.06 6.55 24.33
N LYS A 433 -9.41 5.77 25.35
CA LYS A 433 -9.44 6.19 26.76
C LYS A 433 -8.11 5.85 27.42
N LYS A 434 -8.11 5.50 28.72
CA LYS A 434 -6.90 5.14 29.49
C LYS A 434 -6.30 3.76 29.13
N GLN A 435 -6.96 3.02 28.26
CA GLN A 435 -6.50 1.70 27.80
C GLN A 435 -5.19 1.77 27.02
N ASN A 436 -4.44 0.67 27.04
CA ASN A 436 -3.24 0.51 26.22
C ASN A 436 -3.58 0.30 24.74
N ASP A 437 -2.57 0.33 23.87
CA ASP A 437 -2.75 0.16 22.43
C ASP A 437 -3.33 -1.21 22.06
N ALA A 438 -2.97 -2.28 22.76
CA ALA A 438 -3.43 -3.63 22.43
C ALA A 438 -4.95 -3.78 22.65
N GLU A 439 -5.48 -3.20 23.73
CA GLU A 439 -6.91 -3.14 23.99
C GLU A 439 -7.63 -2.21 23.01
N PHE A 440 -7.01 -1.09 22.65
CA PHE A 440 -7.56 -0.16 21.67
C PHE A 440 -7.66 -0.76 20.26
N VAL A 441 -6.63 -1.48 19.83
CA VAL A 441 -6.59 -2.15 18.53
C VAL A 441 -7.72 -3.17 18.38
N LYS A 442 -8.12 -3.88 19.44
CA LYS A 442 -9.27 -4.80 19.40
C LYS A 442 -10.58 -4.09 19.07
N ILE A 443 -10.77 -2.86 19.55
CA ILE A 443 -11.96 -2.04 19.20
C ILE A 443 -11.93 -1.68 17.72
N LEU A 444 -10.76 -1.28 17.21
CA LEU A 444 -10.59 -0.98 15.78
C LEU A 444 -10.79 -2.22 14.92
N GLN A 445 -10.26 -3.38 15.31
CA GLN A 445 -10.47 -4.65 14.62
C GLN A 445 -11.96 -5.03 14.60
N SER A 446 -12.69 -4.87 15.70
CA SER A 446 -14.13 -5.09 15.71
C SER A 446 -14.85 -4.16 14.73
N SER A 447 -14.55 -2.86 14.75
CA SER A 447 -15.16 -1.88 13.85
C SER A 447 -14.88 -2.19 12.38
N VAL A 448 -13.63 -2.52 12.03
CA VAL A 448 -13.26 -2.91 10.67
C VAL A 448 -13.97 -4.22 10.27
N GLY A 449 -14.04 -5.19 11.18
CA GLY A 449 -14.76 -6.45 10.98
C GLY A 449 -16.26 -6.24 10.71
N ASP A 450 -16.91 -5.36 11.46
CA ASP A 450 -18.32 -5.01 11.27
C ASP A 450 -18.57 -4.37 9.89
N ILE A 451 -17.66 -3.49 9.44
CA ILE A 451 -17.72 -2.90 8.09
C ILE A 451 -17.58 -3.98 7.02
N ILE A 452 -16.62 -4.90 7.16
CA ILE A 452 -16.39 -5.99 6.21
C ILE A 452 -17.62 -6.91 6.11
N GLU A 453 -18.27 -7.22 7.24
CA GLU A 453 -19.47 -8.06 7.27
C GLU A 453 -20.71 -7.33 6.71
N LYS A 454 -20.86 -6.03 7.01
CA LYS A 454 -21.92 -5.17 6.45
C LYS A 454 -21.84 -5.13 4.93
N ILE A 455 -20.64 -4.98 4.37
CA ILE A 455 -20.46 -5.00 2.92
C ILE A 455 -21.00 -6.31 2.38
N CYS A 456 -20.66 -7.47 2.95
CA CYS A 456 -21.06 -8.76 2.38
C CYS A 456 -22.55 -9.13 2.53
N THR A 457 -23.26 -8.56 3.52
CA THR A 457 -24.68 -8.84 3.72
C THR A 457 -25.58 -8.09 2.74
N SER A 458 -25.11 -6.98 2.16
CA SER A 458 -25.81 -6.21 1.13
C SER A 458 -25.81 -6.89 -0.27
N TRP A 459 -25.25 -8.11 -0.39
CA TRP A 459 -24.97 -8.82 -1.67
C TRP A 459 -25.78 -10.10 -1.82
N LYS A 460 -26.63 -10.42 -0.84
CA LYS A 460 -27.68 -11.44 -0.95
C LYS A 460 -29.01 -10.75 -1.18
#